data_AF-A0A7Y0PEB5-F1
#
_entry.id   AF-A0A7Y0PEB5-F1
#
_cell.length_a   1.000
_cell.length_b   1.000
_cell.length_c   1.000
_cell.angle_alpha   90.00
_cell.angle_beta   90.00
_cell.angle_gamma   90.00
#
_symmetry.space_group_name_H-M   'P 1'
#
loop_
_entity.id
_entity.type
_entity.pdbx_description
1 polymer ?
#
loop_
_entity_poly.entity_id
_entity_poly.type
_entity_poly.pdbx_seq_one_letter_code
_entity_poly.pdbx_strand_id
1 'polypeptide(L)'
;MTQIQPADFETADYRTVLRRLTTLDDEAAAMRAEAVRWHDSRVEAADDAVRDADRQVAEAQRAITHAQRAAEQVDARAAQIWSEYVHKVGPVAERFGKTPPQPAIPHQRGEREPDDYLDEVAAKVEYTPKARPINVGVKGLFILFGVAGGLAGAAANEALRQLGGSRTDTWQDALPVVALVVLLACPVLAVVATKRVADHRGVGLDAATVALVLVAGLVTAGLVIAALRTTG
;
A
#
# COMPACT_ATOMS: atom_id res chain seq x y z
N MET A 1 60.35 45.06 -16.56
CA MET A 1 59.52 46.28 -16.69
C MET A 1 60.39 47.47 -16.32
N THR A 2 60.96 48.14 -17.31
CA THR A 2 61.76 49.37 -17.10
C THR A 2 60.78 50.52 -16.90
N GLN A 3 60.74 51.11 -15.71
CA GLN A 3 59.95 52.31 -15.45
C GLN A 3 60.49 53.46 -16.30
N ILE A 4 59.61 54.05 -17.12
CA ILE A 4 59.94 55.17 -18.01
C ILE A 4 59.97 56.44 -17.15
N GLN A 5 61.11 57.14 -17.15
CA GLN A 5 61.27 58.39 -16.41
C GLN A 5 61.09 59.57 -17.39
N PRO A 6 60.28 60.58 -17.06
CA PRO A 6 59.96 61.67 -17.98
C PRO A 6 61.17 62.49 -18.45
N ALA A 7 62.29 62.43 -17.70
CA ALA A 7 63.56 63.07 -18.06
C ALA A 7 64.23 62.48 -19.31
N ASP A 8 63.92 61.23 -19.69
CA ASP A 8 64.52 60.57 -20.86
C ASP A 8 64.05 61.19 -22.20
N PHE A 9 62.97 61.98 -22.19
CA PHE A 9 62.43 62.62 -23.37
C PHE A 9 62.99 64.03 -23.64
N GLU A 10 63.59 64.70 -22.65
CA GLU A 10 64.12 66.07 -22.80
C GLU A 10 65.46 66.11 -23.56
N THR A 11 66.21 65.00 -23.61
CA THR A 11 67.54 64.92 -24.26
C THR A 11 67.62 63.89 -25.40
N ALA A 12 66.53 63.17 -25.71
CA ALA A 12 66.52 62.16 -26.75
C ALA A 12 66.35 62.74 -28.17
N ASP A 13 67.18 62.29 -29.11
CA ASP A 13 67.03 62.59 -30.54
C ASP A 13 65.66 62.08 -31.06
N TYR A 14 64.96 62.91 -31.83
CA TYR A 14 63.58 62.70 -32.31
C TYR A 14 63.40 61.34 -33.01
N ARG A 15 64.41 60.88 -33.76
CA ARG A 15 64.40 59.57 -34.42
C ARG A 15 64.36 58.40 -33.43
N THR A 16 65.03 58.53 -32.29
CA THR A 16 65.04 57.51 -31.23
C THR A 16 63.65 57.42 -30.57
N VAL A 17 63.01 58.56 -30.34
CA VAL A 17 61.63 58.61 -29.80
C VAL A 17 60.64 57.96 -30.76
N LEU A 18 60.68 58.29 -32.06
CA LEU A 18 59.82 57.64 -33.07
C LEU A 18 60.03 56.14 -33.16
N ARG A 19 61.30 55.68 -33.14
CA ARG A 19 61.61 54.24 -33.15
C ARG A 19 61.08 53.55 -31.89
N ARG A 20 61.15 54.21 -30.74
CA ARG A 20 60.62 53.66 -29.48
C ARG A 20 59.10 53.59 -29.46
N LEU A 21 58.43 54.63 -29.96
CA LEU A 21 56.97 54.66 -30.08
C LEU A 21 56.46 53.57 -31.02
N THR A 22 57.11 53.37 -32.17
CA THR A 22 56.75 52.27 -33.10
C THR A 22 56.96 50.91 -32.47
N THR A 23 58.07 50.69 -31.74
CA THR A 23 58.27 49.44 -31.00
C THR A 23 57.20 49.22 -29.92
N LEU A 24 56.81 50.26 -29.19
CA LEU A 24 55.75 50.16 -28.17
C LEU A 24 54.37 49.89 -28.80
N ASP A 25 54.10 50.45 -29.97
CA ASP A 25 52.85 50.18 -30.70
C ASP A 25 52.80 48.74 -31.22
N ASP A 26 53.93 48.22 -31.74
CA ASP A 26 54.07 46.82 -32.15
C ASP A 26 53.88 45.87 -30.95
N GLU A 27 54.50 46.16 -29.80
CA GLU A 27 54.33 45.40 -28.56
C GLU A 27 52.87 45.44 -28.07
N ALA A 28 52.23 46.61 -28.11
CA ALA A 28 50.83 46.77 -27.73
C ALA A 28 49.90 45.99 -28.69
N ALA A 29 50.17 46.00 -29.99
CA ALA A 29 49.44 45.21 -30.98
C ALA A 29 49.60 43.70 -30.71
N ALA A 30 50.81 43.25 -30.40
CA ALA A 30 51.07 41.85 -30.05
C ALA A 30 50.33 41.41 -28.78
N MET A 31 50.37 42.23 -27.71
CA MET A 31 49.65 41.96 -26.47
C MET A 31 48.12 41.94 -26.67
N ARG A 32 47.57 42.84 -27.49
CA ARG A 32 46.13 42.81 -27.83
C ARG A 32 45.77 41.54 -28.61
N ALA A 33 46.59 41.15 -29.58
CA ALA A 33 46.35 39.93 -30.36
C ALA A 33 46.42 38.67 -29.47
N GLU A 34 47.33 38.63 -28.50
CA GLU A 34 47.40 37.55 -27.52
C GLU A 34 46.18 37.53 -26.59
N ALA A 35 45.76 38.68 -26.09
CA ALA A 35 44.56 38.78 -25.25
C ALA A 35 43.30 38.29 -25.98
N VAL A 36 43.15 38.62 -27.27
CA VAL A 36 42.05 38.13 -28.11
C VAL A 36 42.13 36.61 -28.26
N ARG A 37 43.29 36.05 -28.63
CA ARG A 37 43.46 34.58 -28.75
C ARG A 37 43.18 33.84 -27.44
N TRP A 38 43.60 34.42 -26.31
CA TRP A 38 43.35 33.84 -25.00
C TRP A 38 41.86 33.88 -24.64
N HIS A 39 41.19 35.00 -24.91
CA HIS A 39 39.76 35.14 -24.70
C HIS A 39 38.98 34.14 -25.56
N ASP A 40 39.30 34.05 -26.84
CA ASP A 40 38.61 33.15 -27.78
C ASP A 40 38.77 31.69 -27.36
N SER A 41 39.98 31.28 -26.98
CA SER A 41 40.24 29.94 -26.41
C SER A 41 39.43 29.67 -25.14
N ARG A 42 39.18 30.70 -24.32
CA ARG A 42 38.40 30.57 -23.07
C ARG A 42 36.91 30.46 -23.35
N VAL A 43 36.40 31.20 -24.32
CA VAL A 43 35.01 31.09 -24.77
C VAL A 43 34.77 29.70 -25.35
N GLU A 44 35.64 29.22 -26.23
CA GLU A 44 35.53 27.89 -26.82
C GLU A 44 35.51 26.78 -25.76
N ALA A 45 36.44 26.83 -24.79
CA ALA A 45 36.48 25.87 -23.69
C ALA A 45 35.23 25.93 -22.79
N ALA A 46 34.68 27.12 -22.57
CA ALA A 46 33.43 27.29 -21.82
C ALA A 46 32.24 26.71 -22.59
N ASP A 47 32.16 26.97 -23.89
CA ASP A 47 31.10 26.45 -24.76
C ASP A 47 31.15 24.92 -24.87
N ASP A 48 32.34 24.33 -24.94
CA ASP A 48 32.53 22.88 -24.87
C ASP A 48 32.03 22.30 -23.53
N ALA A 49 32.37 22.94 -22.42
CA ALA A 49 31.93 22.50 -21.09
C ALA A 49 30.41 22.59 -20.92
N VAL A 50 29.77 23.65 -21.43
CA VAL A 50 28.32 23.80 -21.43
C VAL A 50 27.66 22.70 -22.29
N ARG A 51 28.18 22.46 -23.50
CA ARG A 51 27.67 21.41 -24.39
C ARG A 51 27.77 20.01 -23.77
N ASP A 52 28.84 19.73 -23.02
CA ASP A 52 28.98 18.45 -22.32
C ASP A 52 27.99 18.33 -21.16
N ALA A 53 27.83 19.38 -20.36
CA ALA A 53 26.83 19.42 -19.29
C ALA A 53 25.40 19.23 -19.82
N ASP A 54 25.03 19.89 -20.92
CA ASP A 54 23.73 19.72 -21.55
C ASP A 54 23.49 18.27 -22.01
N ARG A 55 24.53 17.60 -22.54
CA ARG A 55 24.46 16.19 -22.92
C ARG A 55 24.20 15.31 -21.71
N GLN A 56 24.92 15.51 -20.61
CA GLN A 56 24.74 14.76 -19.37
C GLN A 56 23.33 14.95 -18.80
N VAL A 57 22.80 16.18 -18.82
CA VAL A 57 21.43 16.46 -18.38
C VAL A 57 20.41 15.75 -19.27
N ALA A 58 20.58 15.79 -20.59
CA ALA A 58 19.68 15.11 -21.51
C ALA A 58 19.72 13.57 -21.36
N GLU A 59 20.88 13.00 -21.06
CA GLU A 59 21.03 11.58 -20.72
C GLU A 59 20.34 11.22 -19.41
N ALA A 60 20.56 12.01 -18.35
CA ALA A 60 19.90 11.82 -17.06
C ALA A 60 18.38 11.92 -17.17
N GLN A 61 17.86 12.90 -17.92
CA GLN A 61 16.42 13.03 -18.17
C GLN A 61 15.85 11.80 -18.87
N ARG A 62 16.53 11.30 -19.92
CA ARG A 62 16.12 10.07 -20.60
C ARG A 62 16.12 8.87 -19.67
N ALA A 63 17.14 8.74 -18.81
CA ALA A 63 17.23 7.68 -17.82
C ALA A 63 16.09 7.75 -16.78
N ILE A 64 15.76 8.96 -16.29
CA ILE A 64 14.63 9.18 -15.37
C ILE A 64 13.32 8.78 -16.02
N THR A 65 13.05 9.26 -17.24
CA THR A 65 11.81 8.90 -17.95
C THR A 65 11.72 7.40 -18.21
N HIS A 66 12.84 6.75 -18.54
CA HIS A 66 12.88 5.30 -18.70
C HIS A 66 12.55 4.57 -17.39
N ALA A 67 13.19 4.98 -16.28
CA ALA A 67 12.93 4.42 -14.95
C ALA A 67 11.48 4.61 -14.49
N GLN A 68 10.89 5.78 -14.76
CA GLN A 68 9.48 6.05 -14.46
C GLN A 68 8.54 5.11 -15.24
N ARG A 69 8.77 4.94 -16.55
CA ARG A 69 7.96 4.00 -17.35
C ARG A 69 8.12 2.56 -16.88
N ALA A 70 9.32 2.15 -16.47
CA ALA A 70 9.55 0.82 -15.93
C ALA A 70 8.78 0.61 -14.61
N ALA A 71 8.80 1.60 -13.72
CA ALA A 71 8.03 1.57 -12.47
C ALA A 71 6.51 1.50 -12.74
N GLU A 72 6.00 2.32 -13.67
CA GLU A 72 4.58 2.29 -14.07
C GLU A 72 4.16 0.92 -14.63
N GLN A 73 5.02 0.27 -15.42
CA GLN A 73 4.76 -1.07 -15.96
C GLN A 73 4.72 -2.14 -14.86
N VAL A 74 5.67 -2.08 -13.91
CA VAL A 74 5.71 -2.98 -12.74
C VAL A 74 4.46 -2.79 -11.88
N ASP A 75 4.06 -1.55 -11.62
CA ASP A 75 2.87 -1.24 -10.83
C ASP A 75 1.58 -1.72 -11.52
N ALA A 76 1.45 -1.50 -12.82
CA ALA A 76 0.32 -1.99 -13.61
C ALA A 76 0.23 -3.53 -13.57
N ARG A 77 1.37 -4.22 -13.71
CA ARG A 77 1.46 -5.68 -13.66
C ARG A 77 1.14 -6.22 -12.26
N ALA A 78 1.65 -5.59 -11.22
CA ALA A 78 1.34 -5.93 -9.84
C ALA A 78 -0.16 -5.76 -9.54
N ALA A 79 -0.77 -4.68 -10.01
CA ALA A 79 -2.21 -4.45 -9.88
C ALA A 79 -3.04 -5.52 -10.60
N GLN A 80 -2.61 -5.95 -11.80
CA GLN A 80 -3.25 -7.05 -12.51
C GLN A 80 -3.18 -8.36 -11.70
N ILE A 81 -1.99 -8.76 -11.24
CA ILE A 81 -1.80 -9.99 -10.44
C ILE A 81 -2.64 -9.93 -9.16
N TRP A 82 -2.72 -8.78 -8.50
CA TRP A 82 -3.56 -8.59 -7.33
C TRP A 82 -5.04 -8.78 -7.65
N SER A 83 -5.52 -8.21 -8.76
CA SER A 83 -6.92 -8.36 -9.18
C SER A 83 -7.28 -9.84 -9.46
N GLU A 84 -6.38 -10.59 -10.08
CA GLU A 84 -6.54 -12.02 -10.33
C GLU A 84 -6.57 -12.82 -9.02
N TYR A 85 -5.69 -12.48 -8.08
CA TYR A 85 -5.67 -13.08 -6.74
C TYR A 85 -6.98 -12.82 -5.98
N VAL A 86 -7.44 -11.58 -5.93
CA VAL A 86 -8.71 -11.20 -5.28
C VAL A 86 -9.88 -11.95 -5.91
N HIS A 87 -9.90 -12.08 -7.24
CA HIS A 87 -10.94 -12.84 -7.94
C HIS A 87 -10.94 -14.34 -7.59
N LYS A 88 -9.76 -14.95 -7.41
CA LYS A 88 -9.63 -16.37 -7.05
C LYS A 88 -9.97 -16.67 -5.59
N VAL A 89 -9.54 -15.80 -4.67
CA VAL A 89 -9.64 -16.02 -3.22
C VAL A 89 -10.95 -15.47 -2.63
N GLY A 90 -11.60 -14.51 -3.29
CA GLY A 90 -12.92 -14.03 -2.92
C GLY A 90 -12.95 -13.25 -1.59
N PRO A 91 -13.98 -13.41 -0.73
CA PRO A 91 -14.23 -12.55 0.43
C PRO A 91 -13.07 -12.47 1.44
N VAL A 92 -12.22 -13.50 1.52
CA VAL A 92 -11.05 -13.50 2.41
C VAL A 92 -9.98 -12.49 1.94
N ALA A 93 -9.91 -12.19 0.65
CA ALA A 93 -9.02 -11.18 0.11
C ALA A 93 -9.58 -9.75 0.26
N GLU A 94 -10.90 -9.57 0.33
CA GLU A 94 -11.54 -8.26 0.53
C GLU A 94 -11.11 -7.55 1.83
N ARG A 95 -10.68 -8.32 2.84
CA ARG A 95 -10.14 -7.77 4.11
C ARG A 95 -8.86 -6.94 3.91
N PHE A 96 -8.15 -7.16 2.80
CA PHE A 96 -6.95 -6.41 2.43
C PHE A 96 -7.27 -5.24 1.47
N GLY A 97 -8.54 -5.03 1.14
CA GLY A 97 -9.00 -3.99 0.23
C GLY A 97 -8.95 -4.42 -1.25
N LYS A 98 -9.71 -3.70 -2.07
CA LYS A 98 -9.71 -3.86 -3.54
C LYS A 98 -8.46 -3.28 -4.19
N THR A 99 -7.81 -2.35 -3.50
CA THR A 99 -6.58 -1.73 -3.95
C THR A 99 -5.41 -2.61 -3.54
N PRO A 100 -4.42 -2.86 -4.42
CA PRO A 100 -3.19 -3.53 -4.02
C PRO A 100 -2.57 -2.79 -2.82
N PRO A 101 -1.99 -3.52 -1.85
CA PRO A 101 -1.32 -2.87 -0.72
C PRO A 101 -0.27 -1.90 -1.24
N GLN A 102 -0.15 -0.72 -0.61
CA GLN A 102 0.88 0.23 -1.03
C GLN A 102 2.24 -0.46 -1.00
N PRO A 103 3.09 -0.26 -2.02
CA PRO A 103 4.42 -0.82 -2.05
C PRO A 103 5.18 -0.31 -0.82
N ALA A 104 5.27 -1.15 0.21
CA ALA A 104 6.05 -0.87 1.39
C ALA A 104 7.50 -0.98 0.96
N ILE A 105 8.13 0.13 0.55
CA ILE A 105 9.51 0.23 0.02
C ILE A 105 10.37 -0.89 0.62
N PRO A 106 10.48 -2.05 -0.06
CA PRO A 106 11.26 -3.13 0.49
C PRO A 106 12.70 -2.71 0.24
N HIS A 107 13.54 -2.81 1.26
CA HIS A 107 14.97 -2.87 1.02
C HIS A 107 15.18 -4.14 0.19
N GLN A 108 15.30 -4.01 -1.13
CA GLN A 108 15.55 -5.13 -2.02
C GLN A 108 16.74 -5.91 -1.46
N ARG A 109 16.51 -7.13 -0.99
CA ARG A 109 17.57 -8.02 -0.54
C ARG A 109 18.16 -8.66 -1.79
N GLY A 110 19.00 -7.93 -2.51
CA GLY A 110 19.80 -8.43 -3.64
C GLY A 110 19.50 -7.79 -4.99
N GLU A 111 20.36 -8.10 -5.96
CA GLU A 111 20.39 -7.58 -7.35
C GLU A 111 19.29 -8.15 -8.26
N ARG A 112 18.22 -8.71 -7.69
CA ARG A 112 17.22 -9.44 -8.47
C ARG A 112 16.27 -8.48 -9.20
N GLU A 113 15.98 -8.77 -10.46
CA GLU A 113 15.10 -7.92 -11.28
C GLU A 113 13.65 -7.94 -10.77
N PRO A 114 12.90 -6.83 -10.87
CA PRO A 114 11.50 -6.76 -10.44
C PRO A 114 10.61 -7.81 -11.11
N ASP A 115 10.87 -8.11 -12.38
CA ASP A 115 10.08 -9.07 -13.15
C ASP A 115 10.15 -10.50 -12.60
N ASP A 116 11.32 -10.92 -12.08
CA ASP A 116 11.46 -12.24 -11.46
C ASP A 116 10.55 -12.41 -10.24
N TYR A 117 10.38 -11.34 -9.45
CA TYR A 117 9.48 -11.35 -8.29
C TYR A 117 8.03 -11.42 -8.73
N LEU A 118 7.67 -10.68 -9.78
CA LEU A 118 6.31 -10.70 -10.33
C LEU A 118 5.98 -12.06 -10.95
N ASP A 119 6.92 -12.69 -11.64
CA ASP A 119 6.76 -14.04 -12.19
C ASP A 119 6.57 -15.09 -11.09
N GLU A 120 7.38 -15.02 -10.03
CA GLU A 120 7.26 -15.92 -8.90
C GLU A 120 5.89 -15.79 -8.20
N VAL A 121 5.39 -14.56 -8.04
CA VAL A 121 4.07 -14.30 -7.46
C VAL A 121 2.96 -14.72 -8.42
N ALA A 122 3.08 -14.43 -9.71
CA ALA A 122 2.10 -14.84 -10.73
C ALA A 122 1.94 -16.36 -10.74
N ALA A 123 3.04 -17.11 -10.72
CA ALA A 123 3.02 -18.57 -10.62
C ALA A 123 2.31 -19.03 -9.32
N LYS A 124 2.61 -18.41 -8.18
CA LYS A 124 1.93 -18.73 -6.91
C LYS A 124 0.43 -18.46 -6.97
N VAL A 125 0.01 -17.36 -7.58
CA VAL A 125 -1.42 -17.01 -7.79
C VAL A 125 -2.07 -17.98 -8.77
N GLU A 126 -1.34 -18.45 -9.79
CA GLU A 126 -1.81 -19.46 -10.74
C GLU A 126 -2.21 -20.75 -10.02
N TYR A 127 -1.32 -21.28 -9.17
CA TYR A 127 -1.53 -22.50 -8.39
C TYR A 127 -2.43 -22.35 -7.17
N THR A 128 -2.87 -21.14 -6.83
CA THR A 128 -3.78 -20.93 -5.69
C THR A 128 -5.18 -21.47 -6.02
N PRO A 129 -5.69 -22.47 -5.27
CA PRO A 129 -7.01 -23.05 -5.54
C PRO A 129 -8.12 -22.03 -5.30
N LYS A 130 -9.10 -21.98 -6.22
CA LYS A 130 -10.27 -21.10 -6.13
C LYS A 130 -11.05 -21.38 -4.84
N ALA A 131 -11.48 -20.34 -4.14
CA ALA A 131 -12.32 -20.47 -2.96
C ALA A 131 -13.56 -21.31 -3.30
N ARG A 132 -13.77 -22.43 -2.59
CA ARG A 132 -14.91 -23.33 -2.85
C ARG A 132 -16.20 -22.61 -2.50
N PRO A 133 -17.23 -22.62 -3.37
CA PRO A 133 -18.53 -22.07 -3.04
C PRO A 133 -19.10 -22.77 -1.80
N ILE A 134 -19.80 -22.02 -0.96
CA ILE A 134 -20.52 -22.56 0.21
C ILE A 134 -21.52 -23.61 -0.30
N ASN A 135 -21.19 -24.88 -0.15
CA ASN A 135 -22.04 -25.98 -0.56
C ASN A 135 -23.34 -25.97 0.29
N VAL A 136 -24.45 -26.45 -0.28
CA VAL A 136 -25.76 -26.57 0.39
C VAL A 136 -25.64 -27.32 1.72
N GLY A 137 -24.76 -28.32 1.81
CA GLY A 137 -24.49 -29.04 3.06
C GLY A 137 -23.88 -28.17 4.17
N VAL A 138 -23.07 -27.17 3.82
CA VAL A 138 -22.51 -26.22 4.78
C VAL A 138 -23.59 -25.27 5.29
N LYS A 139 -24.47 -24.77 4.41
CA LYS A 139 -25.66 -24.00 4.82
C LYS A 139 -26.57 -24.79 5.77
N GLY A 140 -26.79 -26.08 5.49
CA GLY A 140 -27.55 -26.98 6.36
C GLY A 140 -26.94 -27.13 7.76
N LEU A 141 -25.59 -27.24 7.84
CA LEU A 141 -24.88 -27.33 9.12
C LEU A 141 -25.03 -26.05 9.95
N PHE A 142 -24.98 -24.88 9.31
CA PHE A 142 -25.22 -23.59 9.96
C PHE A 142 -26.65 -23.48 10.52
N ILE A 143 -27.65 -23.93 9.76
CA ILE A 143 -29.05 -23.97 10.22
C ILE A 143 -29.17 -24.90 11.44
N LEU A 144 -28.55 -26.08 11.41
CA LEU A 144 -28.58 -27.03 12.52
C LEU A 144 -27.97 -26.44 13.80
N PHE A 145 -26.85 -25.73 13.68
CA PHE A 145 -26.23 -25.02 14.82
C PHE A 145 -27.13 -23.92 15.37
N GLY A 146 -27.81 -23.15 14.52
CA GLY A 146 -28.79 -22.14 14.93
C GLY A 146 -29.95 -22.75 15.71
N VAL A 147 -30.50 -23.86 15.21
CA VAL A 147 -31.59 -24.60 15.88
C VAL A 147 -31.14 -25.16 17.23
N ALA A 148 -29.96 -25.80 17.27
CA ALA A 148 -29.41 -26.37 18.50
C ALA A 148 -29.14 -25.29 19.56
N GLY A 149 -28.58 -24.14 19.15
CA GLY A 149 -28.36 -22.99 20.04
C GLY A 149 -29.67 -22.38 20.56
N GLY A 150 -30.69 -22.30 19.71
CA GLY A 150 -32.03 -21.83 20.11
C GLY A 150 -32.70 -22.76 21.13
N LEU A 151 -32.62 -24.09 20.92
CA LEU A 151 -33.13 -25.08 21.86
C LEU A 151 -32.40 -25.05 23.21
N ALA A 152 -31.07 -24.96 23.19
CA ALA A 152 -30.26 -24.85 24.41
C ALA A 152 -30.58 -23.58 25.20
N GLY A 153 -30.75 -22.45 24.51
CA GLY A 153 -31.17 -21.18 25.13
C GLY A 153 -32.54 -21.27 25.79
N ALA A 154 -33.52 -21.89 25.12
CA ALA A 154 -34.86 -22.07 25.69
C ALA A 154 -34.85 -22.98 26.93
N ALA A 155 -34.11 -24.09 26.88
CA ALA A 155 -33.95 -24.99 28.03
C ALA A 155 -33.25 -24.31 29.21
N ALA A 156 -32.21 -23.50 28.95
CA ALA A 156 -31.52 -22.72 29.98
C ALA A 156 -32.43 -21.65 30.61
N ASN A 157 -33.24 -20.96 29.80
CA ASN A 157 -34.21 -19.98 30.28
C ASN A 157 -35.28 -20.62 31.19
N GLU A 158 -35.75 -21.81 30.83
CA GLU A 158 -36.72 -22.56 31.63
C GLU A 158 -36.12 -23.07 32.95
N ALA A 159 -34.89 -23.60 32.92
CA ALA A 159 -34.16 -24.00 34.12
C ALA A 159 -33.92 -22.80 35.06
N LEU A 160 -33.54 -21.64 34.53
CA LEU A 160 -33.37 -20.40 35.30
C LEU A 160 -34.67 -19.95 35.97
N ARG A 161 -35.81 -20.04 35.26
CA ARG A 161 -37.14 -19.73 35.83
C ARG A 161 -37.50 -20.66 36.98
N GLN A 162 -37.21 -21.96 36.86
CA GLN A 162 -37.51 -22.95 37.90
C GLN A 162 -36.62 -22.79 39.14
N LEU A 163 -35.32 -22.52 38.96
CA LEU A 163 -34.42 -22.23 40.08
C LEU A 163 -34.74 -20.88 40.76
N GLY A 164 -35.20 -19.90 39.99
CA GLY A 164 -35.51 -18.55 40.44
C GLY A 164 -36.77 -18.39 41.30
N GLY A 165 -37.69 -19.36 41.25
CA GLY A 165 -38.87 -19.37 42.12
C GLY A 165 -38.57 -19.62 43.60
N SER A 166 -37.34 -20.04 43.94
CA SER A 166 -36.99 -20.56 45.27
C SER A 166 -36.13 -19.64 46.15
N ARG A 167 -35.68 -18.46 45.68
CA ARG A 167 -34.77 -17.57 46.43
C ARG A 167 -35.11 -16.08 46.31
N THR A 168 -35.39 -15.48 47.46
CA THR A 168 -35.42 -14.05 47.89
C THR A 168 -35.79 -12.95 46.89
N ASP A 169 -36.64 -12.02 47.37
CA ASP A 169 -37.25 -10.83 46.71
C ASP A 169 -36.37 -10.11 45.67
N THR A 170 -35.07 -9.95 45.91
CA THR A 170 -34.18 -9.20 45.01
C THR A 170 -33.83 -9.93 43.71
N TRP A 171 -33.91 -11.27 43.69
CA TRP A 171 -33.61 -12.06 42.48
C TRP A 171 -34.80 -12.18 41.55
N GLN A 172 -36.03 -12.13 42.06
CA GLN A 172 -37.25 -12.24 41.24
C GLN A 172 -37.36 -11.12 40.19
N ASP A 173 -36.91 -9.91 40.52
CA ASP A 173 -36.90 -8.78 39.58
C ASP A 173 -35.74 -8.82 38.57
N ALA A 174 -34.59 -9.41 38.94
CA ALA A 174 -33.40 -9.49 38.08
C ALA A 174 -33.40 -10.72 37.14
N LEU A 175 -34.10 -11.80 37.53
CA LEU A 175 -34.18 -13.06 36.81
C LEU A 175 -34.68 -12.97 35.35
N PRO A 176 -35.72 -12.18 35.03
CA PRO A 176 -36.21 -12.06 33.67
C PRO A 176 -35.15 -11.46 32.73
N VAL A 177 -34.38 -10.50 33.22
CA VAL A 177 -33.34 -9.82 32.45
C VAL A 177 -32.15 -10.75 32.24
N VAL A 178 -31.72 -11.48 33.27
CA VAL A 178 -30.61 -12.45 33.16
C VAL A 178 -30.99 -13.60 32.22
N ALA A 179 -32.23 -14.09 32.29
CA ALA A 179 -32.70 -15.15 31.41
C ALA A 179 -32.78 -14.69 29.94
N LEU A 180 -33.18 -13.44 29.68
CA LEU A 180 -33.11 -12.82 28.35
C LEU A 180 -31.66 -12.67 27.88
N VAL A 181 -30.73 -12.26 28.73
CA VAL A 181 -29.31 -12.14 28.39
C VAL A 181 -28.72 -13.51 28.03
N VAL A 182 -29.03 -14.56 28.79
CA VAL A 182 -28.57 -15.93 28.50
C VAL A 182 -29.19 -16.49 27.22
N LEU A 183 -30.49 -16.26 27.01
CA LEU A 183 -31.21 -16.61 25.78
C LEU A 183 -30.59 -15.94 24.55
N LEU A 184 -30.13 -14.69 24.69
CA LEU A 184 -29.55 -13.90 23.61
C LEU A 184 -28.05 -14.18 23.42
N ALA A 185 -27.34 -14.57 24.49
CA ALA A 185 -25.93 -14.95 24.45
C ALA A 185 -25.69 -16.29 23.75
N CYS A 186 -26.59 -17.26 23.87
CA CYS A 186 -26.42 -18.59 23.28
C CYS A 186 -26.36 -18.59 21.73
N PRO A 187 -27.26 -17.88 21.01
CA PRO A 187 -27.16 -17.68 19.56
C PRO A 187 -25.86 -16.97 19.14
N VAL A 188 -25.39 -16.02 19.94
CA VAL A 188 -24.13 -15.31 19.67
C VAL A 188 -22.92 -16.24 19.80
N LEU A 189 -22.89 -17.10 20.82
CA LEU A 189 -21.84 -18.12 20.97
C LEU A 189 -21.88 -19.17 19.86
N ALA A 190 -23.08 -19.55 19.39
CA ALA A 190 -23.23 -20.43 18.24
C ALA A 190 -22.65 -19.80 16.96
N VAL A 191 -22.89 -18.52 16.72
CA VAL A 191 -22.27 -17.78 15.60
C VAL A 191 -20.75 -17.78 15.71
N VAL A 192 -20.19 -17.55 16.91
CA VAL A 192 -18.74 -17.56 17.13
C VAL A 192 -18.13 -18.95 16.89
N ALA A 193 -18.77 -20.01 17.38
CA ALA A 193 -18.34 -21.39 17.14
C ALA A 193 -18.39 -21.74 15.66
N THR A 194 -19.45 -21.31 14.96
CA THR A 194 -19.59 -21.63 13.54
C THR A 194 -18.64 -20.81 12.67
N LYS A 195 -18.33 -19.57 13.07
CA LYS A 195 -17.25 -18.77 12.47
C LYS A 195 -15.89 -19.45 12.63
N ARG A 196 -15.58 -19.95 13.84
CA ARG A 196 -14.33 -20.67 14.12
C ARG A 196 -14.17 -21.94 13.26
N VAL A 197 -15.26 -22.68 13.06
CA VAL A 197 -15.26 -23.90 12.22
C VAL A 197 -15.09 -23.57 10.73
N ALA A 198 -15.68 -22.48 10.26
CA ALA A 198 -15.57 -22.05 8.87
C ALA A 198 -14.20 -21.43 8.55
N ASP A 199 -13.63 -20.66 9.48
CA ASP A 199 -12.25 -20.16 9.39
C ASP A 199 -11.26 -21.33 9.28
N HIS A 200 -11.48 -22.41 10.04
CA HIS A 200 -10.65 -23.62 9.96
C HIS A 200 -10.81 -24.39 8.63
N ARG A 201 -11.93 -24.21 7.93
CA ARG A 201 -12.21 -24.87 6.64
C ARG A 201 -11.92 -23.97 5.43
N GLY A 202 -11.44 -22.74 5.64
CA GLY A 202 -11.12 -21.80 4.56
C GLY A 202 -12.33 -21.37 3.73
N VAL A 203 -13.53 -21.41 4.31
CA VAL A 203 -14.76 -21.01 3.63
C VAL A 203 -15.16 -19.62 4.15
N GLY A 204 -15.12 -18.62 3.28
CA GLY A 204 -15.52 -17.25 3.64
C GLY A 204 -16.99 -17.22 4.08
N LEU A 205 -17.24 -16.86 5.34
CA LEU A 205 -18.60 -16.57 5.79
C LEU A 205 -19.04 -15.22 5.22
N ASP A 206 -20.01 -15.29 4.32
CA ASP A 206 -20.78 -14.13 3.90
C ASP A 206 -21.62 -13.60 5.08
N ALA A 207 -21.77 -12.27 5.21
CA ALA A 207 -22.55 -11.62 6.25
C ALA A 207 -24.01 -12.11 6.27
N ALA A 208 -24.53 -12.50 5.10
CA ALA A 208 -25.83 -13.12 4.94
C ALA A 208 -25.95 -14.46 5.70
N THR A 209 -24.86 -15.23 5.82
CA THR A 209 -24.84 -16.53 6.51
C THR A 209 -24.87 -16.34 8.03
N VAL A 210 -24.16 -15.32 8.53
CA VAL A 210 -24.22 -14.93 9.95
C VAL A 210 -25.62 -14.45 10.33
N ALA A 211 -26.23 -13.62 9.48
CA ALA A 211 -27.61 -13.15 9.66
C ALA A 211 -28.60 -14.33 9.65
N LEU A 212 -28.44 -15.31 8.76
CA LEU A 212 -29.29 -16.50 8.69
C LEU A 212 -29.25 -17.32 9.99
N VAL A 213 -28.06 -17.55 10.56
CA VAL A 213 -27.89 -18.31 11.82
C VAL A 213 -28.55 -17.57 12.98
N LEU A 214 -28.38 -16.25 13.06
CA LEU A 214 -29.01 -15.42 14.10
C LEU A 214 -30.54 -15.42 13.98
N VAL A 215 -31.08 -15.20 12.78
CA VAL A 215 -32.52 -15.20 12.54
C VAL A 215 -33.10 -16.58 12.85
N ALA A 216 -32.47 -17.67 12.40
CA ALA A 216 -32.93 -19.02 12.70
C ALA A 216 -32.91 -19.32 14.21
N GLY A 217 -31.85 -18.92 14.92
CA GLY A 217 -31.74 -19.09 16.37
C GLY A 217 -32.80 -18.29 17.14
N LEU A 218 -33.03 -17.02 16.75
CA LEU A 218 -34.05 -16.15 17.35
C LEU A 218 -35.47 -16.65 17.09
N VAL A 219 -35.78 -17.05 15.86
CA VAL A 219 -37.10 -17.60 15.49
C VAL A 219 -37.36 -18.88 16.27
N THR A 220 -36.37 -19.78 16.36
CA THR A 220 -36.50 -21.03 17.12
C THR A 220 -36.72 -20.76 18.60
N ALA A 221 -35.93 -19.87 19.21
CA ALA A 221 -36.09 -19.48 20.62
C ALA A 221 -37.46 -18.84 20.88
N GLY A 222 -37.91 -17.92 20.00
CA GLY A 222 -39.22 -17.28 20.09
C GLY A 222 -40.38 -18.28 19.98
N LEU A 223 -40.30 -19.23 19.03
CA LEU A 223 -41.30 -20.29 18.87
C LEU A 223 -41.38 -21.21 20.09
N VAL A 224 -40.25 -21.63 20.65
CA VAL A 224 -40.24 -22.49 21.83
C VAL A 224 -40.83 -21.77 23.05
N ILE A 225 -40.49 -20.48 23.25
CA ILE A 225 -41.08 -19.67 24.34
C ILE A 225 -42.58 -19.47 24.13
N ALA A 226 -43.02 -19.20 22.90
CA ALA A 226 -44.44 -19.05 22.59
C ALA A 226 -45.21 -20.34 22.84
N ALA A 227 -44.67 -21.48 22.38
CA ALA A 227 -45.28 -22.80 22.60
C ALA A 227 -45.40 -23.11 24.10
N LEU A 228 -44.34 -22.90 24.88
CA LEU A 228 -44.34 -23.11 26.33
C LEU A 228 -45.36 -22.21 27.06
N ARG A 229 -45.55 -20.97 26.60
CA ARG A 229 -46.58 -20.04 27.16
C ARG A 229 -48.01 -20.44 26.81
N THR A 230 -48.24 -21.11 25.69
CA THR A 230 -49.58 -21.56 25.29
C THR A 230 -50.02 -22.86 25.95
N THR A 231 -49.07 -23.64 26.46
CA THR A 231 -49.33 -24.92 27.19
C THR A 231 -49.31 -24.78 28.71
N GLY A 232 -49.07 -23.58 29.24
CA GLY A 232 -49.06 -23.28 30.68
C GLY A 232 -50.28 -22.49 31.13
#